data_AF-A0A644WAC5-F1
#
_entry.id   AF-A0A644WAC5-F1
#
_cell.length_a   1.000
_cell.length_b   1.000
_cell.length_c   1.000
_cell.angle_alpha   90.00
_cell.angle_beta   90.00
_cell.angle_gamma   90.00
#
_symmetry.space_group_name_H-M   'P 1'
#
loop_
_entity.id
_entity.type
_entity.pdbx_description
1 polymer ?
#
loop_
_entity_poly.entity_id
_entity_poly.type
_entity_poly.pdbx_seq_one_letter_code
_entity_poly.pdbx_strand_id
1 'polypeptide(L)'
;MEKRKEDSPMEEGGTSNPMSPDNHSKMEEGGTSNPMSPNDHSKTEDPALRAFYQNEYNTLSQAHFESGKQITSFFQYALVILAAPLTLIGINLNTIEQFSDAFVIAFCLLISIVGFLITMYLAQLRTEVLMYARCINNLRKSYYSAFQNYIDLDNEGVLLIQKKKPKYWDGEQFIFALLALSTINSAYIAYAVSIITCQIFWVAIAGALTLALHILGYALLTRQSEANFRFFKHTIGIDIDGVMNDHESQFVRVYNNLFPQDEIDLADIVSIPVHEHDPAKIPEMRERKVFETLTYWETMPETPNASRIIKEFLINTMGYKIFIFTKRDWRVESDDHRKHNIQKITKKWLSDKKIKYNRIWFEKGNYDSPISANLALYYNRFYISARRKIEFFIEDEPIKACKLAKVCRYVLLIDHRYNRSYRYPCNVIRVKDWEEVKKVIRQLA
;
A
#
# COMPACT_ATOMS: atom_id res chain seq x y z
N MET A 1 -60.49 -26.97 -2.37
CA MET A 1 -60.49 -27.31 -3.80
C MET A 1 -59.71 -26.19 -4.47
N GLU A 2 -58.52 -26.36 -5.02
CA GLU A 2 -57.96 -27.45 -5.80
C GLU A 2 -56.43 -27.36 -5.72
N LYS A 3 -55.75 -28.49 -5.47
CA LYS A 3 -54.29 -28.60 -5.35
C LYS A 3 -53.65 -28.53 -6.74
N ARG A 4 -52.62 -27.71 -6.95
CA ARG A 4 -51.69 -27.86 -8.08
C ARG A 4 -50.34 -28.37 -7.59
N LYS A 5 -49.92 -29.45 -8.25
CA LYS A 5 -48.77 -30.31 -8.00
C LYS A 5 -47.46 -29.64 -8.38
N GLU A 6 -46.44 -30.09 -7.66
CA GLU A 6 -45.01 -29.98 -7.89
C GLU A 6 -44.60 -30.57 -9.24
N ASP A 7 -43.58 -29.98 -9.86
CA ASP A 7 -42.70 -30.67 -10.83
C ASP A 7 -41.25 -30.24 -10.55
N SER A 8 -40.43 -31.23 -10.19
CA SER A 8 -38.96 -31.16 -10.05
C SER A 8 -38.30 -31.34 -11.42
N PRO A 9 -37.17 -30.67 -11.73
CA PRO A 9 -36.38 -31.01 -12.90
C PRO A 9 -35.31 -32.06 -12.57
N MET A 10 -35.14 -32.94 -13.56
CA MET A 10 -34.33 -34.15 -13.58
C MET A 10 -32.82 -33.90 -13.48
N GLU A 11 -32.14 -34.85 -12.84
CA GLU A 11 -30.71 -35.09 -12.96
C GLU A 11 -30.41 -35.73 -14.34
N GLU A 12 -29.56 -35.08 -15.15
CA GLU A 12 -28.94 -35.73 -16.31
C GLU A 12 -27.54 -36.23 -15.94
N GLY A 13 -27.38 -37.54 -16.06
CA GLY A 13 -26.12 -38.24 -15.87
C GLY A 13 -25.23 -38.24 -17.11
N GLY A 14 -23.92 -38.23 -16.85
CA GLY A 14 -22.96 -39.21 -17.35
C GLY A 14 -22.68 -39.29 -18.86
N THR A 15 -21.49 -38.83 -19.25
CA THR A 15 -20.69 -39.53 -20.27
C THR A 15 -19.21 -39.57 -19.86
N SER A 16 -18.80 -40.74 -19.37
CA SER A 16 -17.41 -41.14 -19.16
C SER A 16 -16.82 -41.67 -20.47
N ASN A 17 -15.68 -41.15 -20.90
CA ASN A 17 -14.86 -41.73 -21.98
C ASN A 17 -13.63 -42.41 -21.36
N PRO A 18 -13.36 -43.70 -21.65
CA PRO A 18 -12.10 -44.34 -21.30
C PRO A 18 -11.12 -44.25 -22.48
N MET A 19 -9.93 -43.71 -22.26
CA MET A 19 -8.79 -43.97 -23.15
C MET A 19 -7.85 -44.96 -22.46
N SER A 20 -7.69 -46.10 -23.12
CA SER A 20 -6.71 -47.15 -22.82
C SER A 20 -5.31 -46.79 -23.38
N PRO A 21 -4.27 -47.49 -22.92
CA PRO A 21 -2.87 -47.08 -23.07
C PRO A 21 -2.24 -47.70 -24.31
N ASP A 22 -1.25 -47.02 -24.90
CA ASP A 22 -0.33 -47.68 -25.81
C ASP A 22 1.13 -47.31 -25.52
N ASN A 23 1.90 -48.38 -25.43
CA ASN A 23 3.35 -48.49 -25.33
C ASN A 23 4.02 -47.89 -26.58
N HIS A 24 5.15 -47.22 -26.39
CA HIS A 24 6.32 -47.48 -27.24
C HIS A 24 7.62 -47.09 -26.53
N SER A 25 8.35 -48.13 -26.13
CA SER A 25 9.78 -48.10 -25.86
C SER A 25 10.57 -48.01 -27.17
N LYS A 26 11.52 -47.08 -27.26
CA LYS A 26 12.74 -47.27 -28.07
C LYS A 26 13.93 -46.64 -27.36
N MET A 27 14.88 -47.51 -27.04
CA MET A 27 16.26 -47.19 -26.67
C MET A 27 16.98 -46.62 -27.88
N GLU A 28 17.74 -45.54 -27.70
CA GLU A 28 19.00 -45.33 -28.42
C GLU A 28 20.04 -44.79 -27.44
N GLU A 29 21.17 -45.51 -27.39
CA GLU A 29 22.38 -45.20 -26.66
C GLU A 29 23.28 -44.28 -27.50
N GLY A 30 24.12 -43.48 -26.82
CA GLY A 30 25.44 -43.10 -27.32
C GLY A 30 25.61 -41.63 -27.71
N GLY A 31 26.24 -40.83 -26.84
CA GLY A 31 26.64 -39.47 -27.20
C GLY A 31 27.30 -38.65 -26.10
N THR A 32 28.56 -38.98 -25.79
CA THR A 32 29.63 -38.09 -25.30
C THR A 32 29.33 -37.11 -24.15
N SER A 33 29.87 -37.44 -22.98
CA SER A 33 30.06 -36.58 -21.81
C SER A 33 30.86 -35.32 -22.15
N ASN A 34 30.23 -34.16 -22.00
CA ASN A 34 30.88 -32.86 -21.94
C ASN A 34 30.74 -32.33 -20.50
N PRO A 35 31.82 -32.23 -19.70
CA PRO A 35 31.74 -31.74 -18.33
C PRO A 35 32.06 -30.24 -18.32
N MET A 36 31.05 -29.38 -18.43
CA MET A 36 31.03 -28.02 -17.84
C MET A 36 29.75 -27.25 -18.26
N SER A 37 28.80 -27.13 -17.34
CA SER A 37 28.14 -25.85 -17.09
C SER A 37 27.49 -25.87 -15.70
N PRO A 38 28.15 -25.32 -14.67
CA PRO A 38 27.55 -25.10 -13.36
C PRO A 38 26.88 -23.72 -13.36
N ASN A 39 25.59 -23.69 -13.70
CA ASN A 39 24.59 -22.74 -13.16
C ASN A 39 23.20 -23.05 -13.73
N ASP A 40 22.77 -24.30 -13.54
CA ASP A 40 21.36 -24.65 -13.61
C ASP A 40 20.70 -24.23 -12.29
N HIS A 41 20.49 -22.92 -12.12
CA HIS A 41 19.53 -22.41 -11.15
C HIS A 41 18.12 -22.54 -11.71
N SER A 42 17.74 -23.73 -12.19
CA SER A 42 16.35 -24.19 -12.13
C SER A 42 15.98 -24.34 -10.66
N LYS A 43 15.75 -23.20 -9.99
CA LYS A 43 14.91 -23.20 -8.79
C LYS A 43 13.57 -23.72 -9.26
N THR A 44 13.35 -25.03 -9.09
CA THR A 44 12.04 -25.65 -9.15
C THR A 44 11.11 -24.74 -8.36
N GLU A 45 10.20 -24.09 -9.09
CA GLU A 45 9.23 -23.15 -8.54
C GLU A 45 8.60 -23.79 -7.31
N ASP A 46 8.52 -23.05 -6.20
CA ASP A 46 7.72 -23.48 -5.07
C ASP A 46 6.26 -23.61 -5.56
N PRO A 47 5.70 -24.83 -5.68
CA PRO A 47 4.35 -25.02 -6.20
C PRO A 47 3.33 -24.26 -5.36
N ALA A 48 3.62 -24.03 -4.07
CA ALA A 48 2.78 -23.25 -3.18
C ALA A 48 2.74 -21.77 -3.58
N LEU A 49 3.86 -21.19 -4.01
CA LEU A 49 3.92 -19.79 -4.46
C LEU A 49 3.13 -19.59 -5.76
N ARG A 50 3.26 -20.53 -6.70
CA ARG A 50 2.47 -20.52 -7.94
C ARG A 50 0.98 -20.64 -7.66
N ALA A 51 0.58 -21.59 -6.81
CA ALA A 51 -0.80 -21.77 -6.39
C ALA A 51 -1.35 -20.50 -5.70
N PHE A 52 -0.55 -19.85 -4.86
CA PHE A 52 -0.90 -18.58 -4.23
C PHE A 52 -1.18 -17.48 -5.25
N TYR A 53 -0.25 -17.23 -6.19
CA TYR A 53 -0.44 -16.20 -7.22
C TYR A 53 -1.63 -16.49 -8.12
N GLN A 54 -1.87 -17.76 -8.47
CA GLN A 54 -3.03 -18.15 -9.25
C GLN A 54 -4.34 -17.91 -8.49
N ASN A 55 -4.38 -18.21 -7.19
CA ASN A 55 -5.54 -17.93 -6.34
C ASN A 55 -5.81 -16.42 -6.22
N GLU A 56 -4.76 -15.61 -6.00
CA GLU A 56 -4.86 -14.15 -5.98
C GLU A 56 -5.36 -13.60 -7.32
N TYR A 57 -4.83 -14.09 -8.44
CA TYR A 57 -5.29 -13.71 -9.77
C TYR A 57 -6.78 -14.01 -9.96
N ASN A 58 -7.21 -15.23 -9.64
CA ASN A 58 -8.60 -15.66 -9.79
C ASN A 58 -9.53 -14.81 -8.94
N THR A 59 -9.17 -14.56 -7.68
CA THR A 59 -9.94 -13.72 -6.75
C THR A 59 -10.07 -12.29 -7.28
N LEU A 60 -8.96 -11.67 -7.70
CA LEU A 60 -8.96 -10.30 -8.22
C LEU A 60 -9.72 -10.17 -9.55
N SER A 61 -9.57 -11.16 -10.43
CA SER A 61 -10.26 -11.23 -11.71
C SER A 61 -11.77 -11.37 -11.52
N GLN A 62 -12.20 -12.28 -10.64
CA GLN A 62 -13.60 -12.45 -10.29
C GLN A 62 -14.19 -11.16 -9.71
N ALA A 63 -13.50 -10.53 -8.75
CA ALA A 63 -13.92 -9.24 -8.18
C ALA A 63 -14.05 -8.15 -9.26
N HIS A 64 -13.11 -8.07 -10.20
CA HIS A 64 -13.16 -7.12 -11.31
C HIS A 64 -14.43 -7.31 -12.17
N PHE A 65 -14.74 -8.55 -12.57
CA PHE A 65 -15.91 -8.84 -13.38
C PHE A 65 -17.23 -8.67 -12.61
N GLU A 66 -17.28 -9.06 -11.33
CA GLU A 66 -18.45 -8.87 -10.48
C GLU A 66 -18.76 -7.39 -10.25
N SER A 67 -17.74 -6.57 -9.95
CA SER A 67 -17.92 -5.12 -9.85
C SER A 67 -18.38 -4.51 -11.18
N GLY A 68 -17.89 -5.01 -12.32
CA GLY A 68 -18.39 -4.62 -13.66
C GLY A 68 -19.88 -4.91 -13.83
N LYS A 69 -20.34 -6.11 -13.47
CA LYS A 69 -21.76 -6.50 -13.51
C LYS A 69 -22.61 -5.63 -12.58
N GLN A 70 -22.14 -5.37 -11.36
CA GLN A 70 -22.82 -4.51 -10.39
C GLN A 70 -23.03 -3.10 -10.94
N ILE A 71 -22.01 -2.49 -11.58
CA ILE A 71 -22.14 -1.17 -12.22
C ILE A 71 -23.27 -1.18 -13.25
N THR A 72 -23.34 -2.20 -14.12
CA THR A 72 -24.40 -2.32 -15.13
C THR A 72 -25.78 -2.41 -14.48
N SER A 73 -25.97 -3.28 -13.48
CA SER A 73 -27.25 -3.42 -12.78
C SER A 73 -27.65 -2.14 -12.05
N PHE A 74 -26.73 -1.48 -11.36
CA PHE A 74 -27.00 -0.21 -10.68
C PHE A 74 -27.35 0.91 -11.66
N PHE A 75 -26.68 0.96 -12.82
CA PHE A 75 -27.01 1.92 -13.86
C PHE A 75 -28.43 1.71 -14.41
N GLN A 76 -28.87 0.46 -14.59
CA GLN A 76 -30.24 0.15 -14.99
C GLN A 76 -31.26 0.65 -13.96
N TYR A 77 -31.03 0.38 -12.67
CA TYR A 77 -31.91 0.90 -11.61
C TYR A 77 -31.90 2.43 -11.53
N ALA A 78 -30.74 3.05 -11.75
CA ALA A 78 -30.61 4.50 -11.82
C ALA A 78 -31.50 5.10 -12.91
N LEU A 79 -31.51 4.50 -14.11
CA LEU A 79 -32.35 4.96 -15.22
C LEU A 79 -33.84 4.87 -14.88
N VAL A 80 -34.28 3.82 -14.18
CA VAL A 80 -35.69 3.68 -13.74
C VAL A 80 -36.06 4.78 -12.75
N ILE A 81 -35.23 5.04 -11.74
CA ILE A 81 -35.46 6.11 -10.77
C ILE A 81 -35.49 7.47 -11.47
N LEU A 82 -34.55 7.69 -12.38
CA LEU A 82 -34.46 8.92 -13.15
C LEU A 82 -35.62 9.07 -14.14
N ALA A 83 -36.31 8.02 -14.57
CA ALA A 83 -37.49 8.16 -15.44
C ALA A 83 -38.74 8.67 -14.71
N ALA A 84 -38.82 8.53 -13.39
CA ALA A 84 -40.03 8.84 -12.62
C ALA A 84 -40.51 10.30 -12.75
N PRO A 85 -39.64 11.34 -12.68
CA PRO A 85 -40.07 12.72 -12.91
C PRO A 85 -40.66 12.95 -14.30
N LEU A 86 -40.12 12.30 -15.34
CA LEU A 86 -40.64 12.45 -16.71
C LEU A 86 -42.06 11.93 -16.83
N THR A 87 -42.35 10.79 -16.22
CA THR A 87 -43.72 10.24 -16.15
C THR A 87 -44.65 11.21 -15.42
N LEU A 88 -44.19 11.77 -14.30
CA LEU A 88 -44.99 12.71 -13.50
C LEU A 88 -45.29 14.00 -14.24
N ILE A 89 -44.29 14.57 -14.91
CA ILE A 89 -44.43 15.76 -15.77
C ILE A 89 -45.38 15.46 -16.93
N GLY A 90 -45.23 14.30 -17.57
CA GLY A 90 -46.10 13.88 -18.67
C GLY A 90 -47.56 13.71 -18.27
N ILE A 91 -47.83 13.19 -17.06
CA ILE A 91 -49.18 13.14 -16.50
C ILE A 91 -49.71 14.55 -16.25
N ASN A 92 -48.93 15.41 -15.57
CA ASN A 92 -49.35 16.76 -15.20
C ASN A 92 -49.71 17.65 -16.40
N LEU A 93 -49.08 17.41 -17.56
CA LEU A 93 -49.38 18.12 -18.80
C LEU A 93 -50.69 17.67 -19.49
N ASN A 94 -51.18 16.45 -19.20
CA ASN A 94 -52.29 15.84 -19.93
C ASN A 94 -53.55 15.59 -19.07
N THR A 95 -53.49 15.73 -17.75
CA THR A 95 -54.64 15.51 -16.85
C THR A 95 -55.33 16.80 -16.41
N ILE A 96 -56.65 16.73 -16.17
CA ILE A 96 -57.46 17.85 -15.62
C ILE A 96 -57.08 18.10 -14.16
N GLU A 97 -56.74 17.05 -13.42
CA GLU A 97 -56.19 17.14 -12.06
C GLU A 97 -54.67 17.31 -12.15
N GLN A 98 -54.21 18.55 -11.95
CA GLN A 98 -52.80 18.88 -11.91
C GLN A 98 -52.24 18.63 -10.51
N PHE A 99 -51.02 18.08 -10.44
CA PHE A 99 -50.26 18.08 -9.19
C PHE A 99 -49.91 19.51 -8.81
N SER A 100 -49.83 19.80 -7.51
CA SER A 100 -49.36 21.12 -7.08
C SER A 100 -47.92 21.35 -7.52
N ASP A 101 -47.63 22.57 -7.99
CA ASP A 101 -46.27 22.97 -8.38
C ASP A 101 -45.25 22.68 -7.27
N ALA A 102 -45.62 22.91 -6.02
CA ALA A 102 -44.78 22.61 -4.85
C ALA A 102 -44.38 21.13 -4.78
N PHE A 103 -45.30 20.22 -5.08
CA PHE A 103 -45.01 18.78 -5.10
C PHE A 103 -44.07 18.43 -6.26
N VAL A 104 -44.34 18.94 -7.47
CA VAL A 104 -43.49 18.70 -8.66
C VAL A 104 -42.07 19.22 -8.43
N ILE A 105 -41.93 20.43 -7.87
CA ILE A 105 -40.64 21.02 -7.49
C ILE A 105 -39.92 20.11 -6.48
N ALA A 106 -40.57 19.77 -5.37
CA ALA A 106 -39.97 18.95 -4.32
C ALA A 106 -39.49 17.59 -4.85
N PHE A 107 -40.30 16.95 -5.71
CA PHE A 107 -39.97 15.67 -6.33
C PHE A 107 -38.77 15.78 -7.28
N CYS A 108 -38.73 16.80 -8.15
CA CYS A 108 -37.60 17.02 -9.06
C CYS A 108 -36.29 17.32 -8.30
N LEU A 109 -36.36 18.08 -7.21
CA LEU A 109 -35.20 18.34 -6.33
C LEU A 109 -34.72 17.05 -5.65
N LEU A 110 -35.63 16.27 -5.09
CA LEU A 110 -35.30 15.00 -4.43
C LEU A 110 -34.62 14.03 -5.40
N ILE A 111 -35.19 13.83 -6.59
CA ILE A 111 -34.63 12.92 -7.60
C ILE A 111 -33.28 13.42 -8.10
N SER A 112 -33.07 14.74 -8.26
CA SER A 112 -31.77 15.30 -8.60
C SER A 112 -30.70 15.03 -7.55
N ILE A 113 -31.04 15.15 -6.26
CA ILE A 113 -30.11 14.84 -5.14
C ILE A 113 -29.76 13.34 -5.16
N VAL A 114 -30.78 12.48 -5.27
CA VAL A 114 -30.58 11.03 -5.36
C VAL A 114 -29.73 10.66 -6.58
N GLY A 115 -29.99 11.29 -7.73
CA GLY A 115 -29.24 11.10 -8.97
C GLY A 115 -27.78 11.50 -8.84
N PHE A 116 -27.47 12.61 -8.14
CA PHE A 116 -26.09 12.99 -7.83
C PHE A 116 -25.38 11.93 -6.98
N LEU A 117 -26.04 11.45 -5.92
CA LEU A 117 -25.47 10.42 -5.03
C LEU A 117 -25.23 9.10 -5.77
N ILE A 118 -26.18 8.66 -6.61
CA ILE A 118 -26.03 7.48 -7.46
C ILE A 118 -24.85 7.65 -8.42
N THR A 119 -24.69 8.84 -9.03
CA THR A 119 -23.59 9.11 -9.93
C THR A 119 -22.23 9.02 -9.22
N MET A 120 -22.14 9.56 -8.00
CA MET A 120 -20.92 9.45 -7.17
C MET A 120 -20.64 8.00 -6.76
N TYR A 121 -21.69 7.21 -6.48
CA TYR A 121 -21.55 5.79 -6.17
C TYR A 121 -21.07 4.97 -7.38
N LEU A 122 -21.63 5.20 -8.57
CA LEU A 122 -21.15 4.58 -9.80
C LEU A 122 -19.70 4.95 -10.10
N ALA A 123 -19.33 6.20 -9.87
CA ALA A 123 -17.94 6.65 -9.97
C ALA A 123 -17.03 5.87 -9.01
N GLN A 124 -17.45 5.66 -7.75
CA GLN A 124 -16.72 4.86 -6.77
C GLN A 124 -16.57 3.39 -7.20
N LEU A 125 -17.62 2.76 -7.73
CA LEU A 125 -17.50 1.40 -8.25
C LEU A 125 -16.53 1.33 -9.44
N ARG A 126 -16.55 2.34 -10.33
CA ARG A 126 -15.59 2.41 -11.44
C ARG A 126 -14.15 2.54 -10.93
N THR A 127 -13.92 3.37 -9.90
CA THR A 127 -12.60 3.51 -9.29
C THR A 127 -12.13 2.19 -8.65
N GLU A 128 -13.02 1.36 -8.10
CA GLU A 128 -12.68 0.01 -7.60
C GLU A 128 -12.34 -0.97 -8.71
N VAL A 129 -13.13 -1.00 -9.80
CA VAL A 129 -12.83 -1.83 -10.98
C VAL A 129 -11.43 -1.54 -11.54
N LEU A 130 -11.07 -0.26 -11.62
CA LEU A 130 -9.73 0.18 -12.04
C LEU A 130 -8.63 -0.20 -11.03
N MET A 131 -8.96 -0.32 -9.75
CA MET A 131 -8.03 -0.81 -8.72
C MET A 131 -7.68 -2.26 -9.00
N TYR A 132 -8.70 -3.11 -9.19
CA TYR A 132 -8.50 -4.53 -9.48
C TYR A 132 -7.71 -4.73 -10.76
N ALA A 133 -8.02 -3.98 -11.82
CA ALA A 133 -7.27 -4.02 -13.07
C ALA A 133 -5.77 -3.67 -12.86
N ARG A 134 -5.48 -2.64 -12.05
CA ARG A 134 -4.09 -2.29 -11.68
C ARG A 134 -3.40 -3.41 -10.89
N CYS A 135 -4.09 -4.03 -9.93
CA CYS A 135 -3.55 -5.14 -9.14
C CYS A 135 -3.25 -6.36 -10.02
N ILE A 136 -4.17 -6.74 -10.91
CA ILE A 136 -3.99 -7.83 -11.87
C ILE A 136 -2.80 -7.55 -12.79
N ASN A 137 -2.68 -6.32 -13.32
CA ASN A 137 -1.55 -5.94 -14.17
C ASN A 137 -0.21 -5.98 -13.42
N ASN A 138 -0.19 -5.60 -12.14
CA ASN A 138 1.00 -5.73 -11.30
C ASN A 138 1.36 -7.19 -11.06
N LEU A 139 0.37 -8.04 -10.74
CA LEU A 139 0.57 -9.47 -10.54
C LEU A 139 1.15 -10.12 -11.81
N ARG A 140 0.57 -9.80 -12.98
CA ARG A 140 1.07 -10.24 -14.29
C ARG A 140 2.49 -9.76 -14.51
N LYS A 141 2.78 -8.48 -14.27
CA LYS A 141 4.16 -7.95 -14.40
C LYS A 141 5.13 -8.70 -13.49
N SER A 142 4.77 -8.93 -12.23
CA SER A 142 5.60 -9.68 -11.27
C SER A 142 5.85 -11.11 -11.75
N TYR A 143 4.80 -11.80 -12.20
CA TYR A 143 4.88 -13.13 -12.79
C TYR A 143 5.82 -13.11 -14.01
N TYR A 144 5.56 -12.26 -15.00
CA TYR A 144 6.40 -12.18 -16.21
C TYR A 144 7.85 -11.81 -15.93
N SER A 145 8.11 -10.89 -14.98
CA SER A 145 9.49 -10.55 -14.60
C SER A 145 10.23 -11.72 -13.94
N ALA A 146 9.50 -12.61 -13.26
CA ALA A 146 10.08 -13.83 -12.69
C ALA A 146 10.32 -14.91 -13.76
N PHE A 147 9.54 -14.91 -14.86
CA PHE A 147 9.54 -15.96 -15.89
C PHE A 147 9.99 -15.49 -17.28
N GLN A 148 10.67 -14.35 -17.36
CA GLN A 148 10.99 -13.64 -18.61
C GLN A 148 11.84 -14.46 -19.59
N ASN A 149 12.49 -15.53 -19.13
CA ASN A 149 13.34 -16.40 -19.95
C ASN A 149 12.58 -17.55 -20.64
N TYR A 150 11.29 -17.76 -20.37
CA TYR A 150 10.58 -18.98 -20.77
C TYR A 150 9.41 -18.78 -21.73
N ILE A 151 8.90 -17.56 -21.92
CA ILE A 151 7.65 -17.34 -22.66
C ILE A 151 7.85 -16.24 -23.70
N ASP A 152 7.74 -16.61 -24.98
CA ASP A 152 7.61 -15.67 -26.09
C ASP A 152 6.20 -15.07 -26.10
N LEU A 153 6.05 -13.98 -25.35
CA LEU A 153 4.75 -13.37 -25.02
C LEU A 153 4.02 -12.76 -26.21
N ASP A 154 4.73 -12.44 -27.29
CA ASP A 154 4.14 -11.83 -28.48
C ASP A 154 3.29 -12.85 -29.27
N ASN A 155 3.54 -14.16 -29.07
CA ASN A 155 2.83 -15.23 -29.78
C ASN A 155 1.70 -15.88 -28.97
N GLU A 156 1.71 -15.79 -27.63
CA GLU A 156 0.69 -16.43 -26.76
C GLU A 156 -0.22 -15.46 -26.01
N GLY A 157 -0.17 -14.17 -26.35
CA GLY A 157 -0.98 -13.14 -25.69
C GLY A 157 -2.49 -13.29 -25.93
N VAL A 158 -3.20 -14.00 -25.05
CA VAL A 158 -4.67 -14.09 -25.06
C VAL A 158 -5.34 -12.74 -24.74
N LEU A 159 -4.62 -11.82 -24.08
CA LEU A 159 -5.11 -10.48 -23.68
C LEU A 159 -4.08 -9.39 -23.93
N LEU A 160 -4.55 -8.18 -24.23
CA LEU A 160 -3.70 -7.00 -24.41
C LEU A 160 -2.86 -6.71 -23.16
N ILE A 161 -1.53 -6.76 -23.30
CA ILE A 161 -0.58 -6.37 -22.24
C ILE A 161 -0.47 -4.84 -22.24
N GLN A 162 -1.37 -4.17 -21.52
CA GLN A 162 -1.25 -2.73 -21.33
C GLN A 162 -0.12 -2.43 -20.33
N LYS A 163 1.03 -1.95 -20.83
CA LYS A 163 2.16 -1.50 -19.99
C LYS A 163 1.80 -0.27 -19.13
N LYS A 164 0.77 0.48 -19.52
CA LYS A 164 0.40 1.75 -18.88
C LYS A 164 -0.58 1.52 -17.72
N LYS A 165 -0.27 2.08 -16.55
CA LYS A 165 -1.17 2.14 -15.39
C LYS A 165 -2.44 2.92 -15.78
N PRO A 166 -3.64 2.30 -15.81
CA PRO A 166 -4.87 2.98 -16.22
C PRO A 166 -5.19 4.10 -15.22
N LYS A 167 -5.49 5.32 -15.67
CA LYS A 167 -5.79 6.47 -14.79
C LYS A 167 -7.20 6.33 -14.17
N TYR A 168 -7.41 6.91 -12.98
CA TYR A 168 -8.73 6.90 -12.32
C TYR A 168 -9.71 7.86 -12.97
N TRP A 169 -9.17 8.97 -13.47
CA TRP A 169 -9.86 9.81 -14.41
C TRP A 169 -9.97 9.07 -15.75
N ASP A 170 -11.16 8.59 -16.04
CA ASP A 170 -11.49 7.87 -17.27
C ASP A 170 -12.33 8.79 -18.18
N GLY A 171 -11.62 9.64 -18.90
CA GLY A 171 -12.20 10.55 -19.87
C GLY A 171 -12.61 9.89 -21.19
N GLU A 172 -12.33 8.60 -21.38
CA GLU A 172 -12.57 7.92 -22.67
C GLU A 172 -13.87 7.11 -22.63
N GLN A 173 -14.17 6.45 -21.52
CA GLN A 173 -15.35 5.59 -21.42
C GLN A 173 -16.37 6.11 -20.42
N PHE A 174 -15.93 6.36 -19.18
CA PHE A 174 -16.86 6.67 -18.09
C PHE A 174 -17.43 8.09 -18.15
N ILE A 175 -16.76 9.02 -18.81
CA ILE A 175 -17.23 10.41 -18.96
C ILE A 175 -18.61 10.49 -19.60
N PHE A 176 -18.94 9.59 -20.54
CA PHE A 176 -20.24 9.60 -21.21
C PHE A 176 -21.38 9.22 -20.27
N ALA A 177 -21.17 8.24 -19.40
CA ALA A 177 -22.14 7.87 -18.36
C ALA A 177 -22.33 9.03 -17.36
N LEU A 178 -21.23 9.68 -16.95
CA LEU A 178 -21.28 10.86 -16.09
C LEU A 178 -22.06 12.00 -16.74
N LEU A 179 -21.76 12.34 -18.00
CA LEU A 179 -22.43 13.41 -18.74
C LEU A 179 -23.90 13.13 -18.99
N ALA A 180 -24.28 11.87 -19.26
CA ALA A 180 -25.68 11.49 -19.44
C ALA A 180 -26.49 11.70 -18.14
N LEU A 181 -26.02 11.14 -17.02
CA LEU A 181 -26.71 11.24 -15.74
C LEU A 181 -26.74 12.68 -15.21
N SER A 182 -25.63 13.41 -15.34
CA SER A 182 -25.56 14.80 -14.89
C SER A 182 -26.44 15.72 -15.74
N THR A 183 -26.55 15.50 -17.05
CA THR A 183 -27.48 16.25 -17.90
C THR A 183 -28.94 16.03 -17.48
N ILE A 184 -29.34 14.78 -17.21
CA ILE A 184 -30.70 14.45 -16.74
C ILE A 184 -31.00 15.15 -15.41
N ASN A 185 -30.09 15.05 -14.43
CA ASN A 185 -30.26 15.72 -13.13
C ASN A 185 -30.30 17.26 -13.27
N SER A 186 -29.45 17.83 -14.12
CA SER A 186 -29.46 19.25 -14.43
C SER A 186 -30.78 19.69 -15.05
N ALA A 187 -31.40 18.88 -15.90
CA ALA A 187 -32.70 19.17 -16.49
C ALA A 187 -33.81 19.19 -15.42
N TYR A 188 -33.79 18.30 -14.43
CA TYR A 188 -34.76 18.31 -13.33
C TYR A 188 -34.62 19.51 -12.42
N ILE A 189 -33.39 19.91 -12.06
CA ILE A 189 -33.17 21.16 -11.31
C ILE A 189 -33.62 22.37 -12.13
N ALA A 190 -33.26 22.42 -13.41
CA ALA A 190 -33.64 23.51 -14.32
C ALA A 190 -35.17 23.63 -14.43
N TYR A 191 -35.88 22.50 -14.57
CA TYR A 191 -37.33 22.46 -14.61
C TYR A 191 -37.96 22.96 -13.30
N ALA A 192 -37.48 22.48 -12.14
CA ALA A 192 -37.94 22.96 -10.84
C ALA A 192 -37.76 24.48 -10.68
N VAL A 193 -36.61 25.03 -11.09
CA VAL A 193 -36.34 26.48 -11.05
C VAL A 193 -37.20 27.26 -12.04
N SER A 194 -37.56 26.65 -13.17
CA SER A 194 -38.43 27.28 -14.18
C SER A 194 -39.84 27.54 -13.65
N ILE A 195 -40.38 26.61 -12.85
CA ILE A 195 -41.69 26.76 -12.19
C ILE A 195 -41.64 27.90 -11.14
N ILE A 196 -40.52 28.05 -10.42
CA ILE A 196 -40.39 29.06 -9.37
C ILE A 196 -40.21 30.48 -9.92
N THR A 197 -39.33 30.63 -10.91
CA THR A 197 -38.83 31.96 -11.31
C THR A 197 -39.39 32.46 -12.63
N CYS A 198 -39.84 31.56 -13.52
CA CYS A 198 -40.22 31.84 -14.91
C CYS A 198 -39.13 32.55 -15.75
N GLN A 199 -37.90 32.69 -15.24
CA GLN A 199 -36.82 33.44 -15.88
C GLN A 199 -35.76 32.48 -16.43
N ILE A 200 -35.57 32.49 -17.75
CA ILE A 200 -34.64 31.59 -18.45
C ILE A 200 -33.19 31.71 -17.94
N PHE A 201 -32.80 32.90 -17.47
CA PHE A 201 -31.48 33.16 -16.92
C PHE A 201 -31.18 32.28 -15.69
N TRP A 202 -32.08 32.22 -14.71
CA TRP A 202 -31.91 31.41 -13.50
C TRP A 202 -31.97 29.91 -13.79
N VAL A 203 -32.81 29.51 -14.75
CA VAL A 203 -32.91 28.13 -15.24
C VAL A 203 -31.57 27.65 -15.81
N ALA A 204 -30.96 28.46 -16.69
CA ALA A 204 -29.67 28.14 -17.31
C ALA A 204 -28.54 28.04 -16.26
N ILE A 205 -28.49 28.98 -15.31
CA ILE A 205 -27.49 28.97 -14.23
C ILE A 205 -27.65 27.71 -13.36
N ALA A 206 -28.86 27.39 -12.92
CA ALA A 206 -29.09 26.25 -12.04
C ALA A 206 -28.73 24.91 -12.72
N GLY A 207 -29.09 24.75 -14.00
CA GLY A 207 -28.71 23.59 -14.80
C GLY A 207 -27.19 23.47 -14.97
N ALA A 208 -26.51 24.57 -15.30
CA ALA A 208 -25.06 24.61 -15.48
C ALA A 208 -24.30 24.32 -14.17
N LEU A 209 -24.73 24.91 -13.05
CA LEU A 209 -24.13 24.66 -11.73
C LEU A 209 -24.29 23.20 -11.31
N THR A 210 -25.46 22.60 -11.54
CA THR A 210 -25.71 21.19 -11.24
C THR A 210 -24.81 20.27 -12.06
N LEU A 211 -24.61 20.57 -13.35
CA LEU A 211 -23.71 19.82 -14.24
C LEU A 211 -22.26 19.94 -13.75
N ALA A 212 -21.81 21.16 -13.46
CA ALA A 212 -20.48 21.43 -12.93
C ALA A 212 -20.23 20.71 -11.59
N LEU A 213 -21.24 20.63 -10.71
CA LEU A 213 -21.15 19.92 -9.44
C LEU A 213 -20.89 18.42 -9.62
N HIS A 214 -21.52 17.77 -10.60
CA HIS A 214 -21.26 16.36 -10.91
C HIS A 214 -19.83 16.14 -11.42
N ILE A 215 -19.37 17.00 -12.34
CA ILE A 215 -18.01 16.93 -12.88
C ILE A 215 -16.98 17.17 -11.77
N LEU A 216 -17.20 18.17 -10.92
CA LEU A 216 -16.34 18.47 -9.78
C LEU A 216 -16.34 17.31 -8.77
N GLY A 217 -17.51 16.76 -8.44
CA GLY A 217 -17.63 15.60 -7.56
C GLY A 217 -16.84 14.40 -8.07
N TYR A 218 -16.97 14.09 -9.37
CA TYR A 218 -16.20 13.02 -10.01
C TYR A 218 -14.68 13.32 -10.01
N ALA A 219 -14.27 14.55 -10.32
CA ALA A 219 -12.87 14.97 -10.29
C ALA A 219 -12.27 14.87 -8.88
N LEU A 220 -13.01 15.27 -7.84
CA LEU A 220 -12.60 15.15 -6.46
C LEU A 220 -12.49 13.68 -6.04
N LEU A 221 -13.47 12.85 -6.38
CA LEU A 221 -13.48 11.42 -6.04
C LEU A 221 -12.33 10.68 -6.72
N THR A 222 -12.07 10.95 -8.00
CA THR A 222 -10.96 10.32 -8.74
C THR A 222 -9.61 10.82 -8.28
N ARG A 223 -9.45 12.12 -7.98
CA ARG A 223 -8.23 12.67 -7.40
C ARG A 223 -7.99 12.13 -6.00
N GLN A 224 -9.04 12.05 -5.19
CA GLN A 224 -9.00 11.43 -3.88
C GLN A 224 -8.59 9.99 -4.01
N SER A 225 -9.17 9.23 -4.93
CA SER A 225 -8.80 7.83 -5.18
C SER A 225 -7.34 7.71 -5.61
N GLU A 226 -6.86 8.54 -6.55
CA GLU A 226 -5.46 8.56 -6.98
C GLU A 226 -4.50 8.90 -5.81
N ALA A 227 -4.89 9.82 -4.92
CA ALA A 227 -4.11 10.22 -3.74
C ALA A 227 -4.23 9.26 -2.54
N ASN A 228 -5.41 8.64 -2.36
CA ASN A 228 -5.75 7.74 -1.26
C ASN A 228 -5.54 6.29 -1.60
N PHE A 229 -5.08 6.00 -2.82
CA PHE A 229 -4.69 4.66 -3.17
C PHE A 229 -3.86 4.05 -2.07
N ARG A 230 -4.14 2.78 -1.82
CA ARG A 230 -3.38 1.89 -0.94
C ARG A 230 -1.89 1.77 -1.32
N PHE A 231 -1.42 2.52 -2.31
CA PHE A 231 -0.02 2.64 -2.67
C PHE A 231 0.74 3.46 -1.64
N PHE A 232 1.95 3.00 -1.39
CA PHE A 232 2.90 3.67 -0.55
C PHE A 232 3.30 5.03 -1.15
N LYS A 233 3.56 6.00 -0.29
CA LYS A 233 4.10 7.31 -0.68
C LYS A 233 5.60 7.16 -0.91
N HIS A 234 6.14 8.03 -1.76
CA HIS A 234 7.56 8.17 -2.03
C HIS A 234 8.34 8.67 -0.80
N THR A 235 8.40 7.85 0.24
CA THR A 235 8.90 8.15 1.57
C THR A 235 9.62 6.93 2.12
N ILE A 236 10.79 7.16 2.71
CA ILE A 236 11.61 6.16 3.38
C ILE A 236 11.62 6.44 4.87
N GLY A 237 11.28 5.43 5.67
CA GLY A 237 11.52 5.42 7.11
C GLY A 237 12.90 4.86 7.42
N ILE A 238 13.64 5.46 8.36
CA ILE A 238 14.99 5.01 8.73
C ILE A 238 15.10 5.03 10.25
N ASP A 239 15.49 3.92 10.87
CA ASP A 239 15.94 3.94 12.28
C ASP A 239 17.33 4.57 12.42
N ILE A 240 17.71 4.98 13.62
CA ILE A 240 19.03 5.56 13.88
C ILE A 240 20.04 4.48 14.26
N ASP A 241 19.76 3.77 15.36
CA ASP A 241 20.73 2.88 15.99
C ASP A 241 20.89 1.61 15.17
N GLY A 242 22.14 1.18 14.96
CA GLY A 242 22.49 0.05 14.09
C GLY A 242 22.35 0.34 12.59
N VAL A 243 21.52 1.31 12.20
CA VAL A 243 21.24 1.64 10.80
C VAL A 243 22.11 2.78 10.28
N MET A 244 22.03 3.97 10.91
CA MET A 244 22.79 5.16 10.49
C MET A 244 24.09 5.33 11.26
N ASN A 245 24.22 4.65 12.39
CA ASN A 245 25.39 4.70 13.24
C ASN A 245 25.95 3.29 13.51
N ASP A 246 27.23 3.25 13.87
CA ASP A 246 27.90 2.02 14.30
C ASP A 246 27.71 1.86 15.82
N HIS A 247 26.52 1.41 16.17
CA HIS A 247 26.03 1.28 17.54
C HIS A 247 26.80 0.22 18.36
N GLU A 248 27.10 -0.92 17.74
CA GLU A 248 27.77 -2.05 18.39
C GLU A 248 29.20 -1.67 18.82
N SER A 249 29.98 -1.08 17.90
CA SER A 249 31.36 -0.67 18.21
C SER A 249 31.41 0.46 19.23
N GLN A 250 30.43 1.38 19.19
CA GLN A 250 30.30 2.43 20.19
C GLN A 250 30.00 1.85 21.57
N PHE A 251 29.12 0.87 21.65
CA PHE A 251 28.75 0.19 22.90
C PHE A 251 29.95 -0.46 23.54
N VAL A 252 30.67 -1.32 22.80
CA VAL A 252 31.88 -1.99 23.28
C VAL A 252 32.92 -0.98 23.76
N ARG A 253 33.16 0.08 22.99
CA ARG A 253 34.15 1.11 23.33
C ARG A 253 33.81 1.80 24.65
N VAL A 254 32.56 2.23 24.84
CA VAL A 254 32.16 2.93 26.06
C VAL A 254 32.06 1.96 27.24
N TYR A 255 31.59 0.73 27.03
CA TYR A 255 31.54 -0.30 28.05
C TYR A 255 32.94 -0.60 28.62
N ASN A 256 33.93 -0.88 27.77
CA ASN A 256 35.29 -1.19 28.21
C ASN A 256 35.98 0.00 28.88
N ASN A 257 35.63 1.23 28.51
CA ASN A 257 36.11 2.43 29.21
C ASN A 257 35.51 2.58 30.61
N LEU A 258 34.25 2.20 30.81
CA LEU A 258 33.58 2.29 32.12
C LEU A 258 33.92 1.10 33.02
N PHE A 259 34.15 -0.08 32.44
CA PHE A 259 34.34 -1.35 33.13
C PHE A 259 35.58 -2.10 32.61
N PRO A 260 36.80 -1.56 32.81
CA PRO A 260 38.03 -2.13 32.25
C PRO A 260 38.38 -3.52 32.81
N GLN A 261 37.76 -3.95 33.91
CA GLN A 261 37.97 -5.26 34.52
C GLN A 261 37.18 -6.37 33.79
N ASP A 262 36.17 -5.98 33.02
CA ASP A 262 35.17 -6.87 32.43
C ASP A 262 35.04 -6.59 30.93
N GLU A 263 36.18 -6.51 30.23
CA GLU A 263 36.19 -6.17 28.80
C GLU A 263 35.31 -7.12 27.98
N ILE A 264 34.56 -6.51 27.06
CA ILE A 264 33.74 -7.22 26.07
C ILE A 264 34.24 -6.92 24.66
N ASP A 265 33.86 -7.74 23.71
CA ASP A 265 34.13 -7.54 22.29
C ASP A 265 32.83 -7.50 21.47
N LEU A 266 32.97 -7.31 20.15
CA LEU A 266 31.81 -7.31 19.24
C LEU A 266 31.14 -8.69 19.11
N ALA A 267 31.81 -9.79 19.47
CA ALA A 267 31.23 -11.12 19.46
C ALA A 267 30.26 -11.34 20.62
N ASP A 268 30.41 -10.56 21.69
CA ASP A 268 29.50 -10.60 22.84
C ASP A 268 28.13 -9.96 22.56
N ILE A 269 28.00 -9.17 21.50
CA ILE A 269 26.73 -8.54 21.10
C ILE A 269 25.90 -9.51 20.25
N VAL A 270 25.22 -10.44 20.92
CA VAL A 270 24.44 -11.53 20.28
C VAL A 270 22.93 -11.25 20.27
N SER A 271 22.43 -10.40 21.17
CA SER A 271 21.03 -9.98 21.24
C SER A 271 20.91 -8.47 21.46
N ILE A 272 19.72 -7.94 21.18
CA ILE A 272 19.29 -6.61 21.63
C ILE A 272 17.98 -6.81 22.39
N PRO A 273 17.88 -6.37 23.67
CA PRO A 273 18.94 -5.77 24.50
C PRO A 273 20.18 -6.67 24.71
N VAL A 274 21.33 -6.05 25.03
CA VAL A 274 22.63 -6.77 25.07
C VAL A 274 22.72 -7.70 26.28
N HIS A 275 22.23 -7.25 27.44
CA HIS A 275 22.24 -8.01 28.68
C HIS A 275 21.43 -9.31 28.63
N GLU A 276 20.54 -9.50 27.66
CA GLU A 276 19.67 -10.68 27.60
C GLU A 276 20.42 -11.96 27.20
N HIS A 277 21.53 -11.86 26.46
CA HIS A 277 22.27 -13.04 26.01
C HIS A 277 23.14 -13.67 27.12
N ASP A 278 23.94 -12.84 27.78
CA ASP A 278 24.81 -13.26 28.90
C ASP A 278 24.75 -12.21 30.02
N PRO A 279 23.72 -12.29 30.90
CA PRO A 279 23.55 -11.35 32.01
C PRO A 279 24.69 -11.38 33.02
N ALA A 280 25.48 -12.46 33.07
CA ALA A 280 26.62 -12.59 33.96
C ALA A 280 27.81 -11.76 33.45
N LYS A 281 28.03 -11.75 32.12
CA LYS A 281 29.06 -10.97 31.47
C LYS A 281 28.67 -9.50 31.31
N ILE A 282 27.43 -9.23 30.90
CA ILE A 282 26.90 -7.87 30.67
C ILE A 282 25.61 -7.68 31.50
N PRO A 283 25.72 -7.33 32.79
CA PRO A 283 24.55 -7.03 33.61
C PRO A 283 23.76 -5.81 33.10
N GLU A 284 22.43 -5.85 33.20
CA GLU A 284 21.51 -4.76 32.78
C GLU A 284 21.93 -3.40 33.34
N MET A 285 22.34 -3.34 34.60
CA MET A 285 22.78 -2.10 35.25
C MET A 285 23.97 -1.45 34.53
N ARG A 286 24.90 -2.26 34.02
CA ARG A 286 26.10 -1.78 33.31
C ARG A 286 25.78 -1.36 31.90
N GLU A 287 24.96 -2.13 31.18
CA GLU A 287 24.42 -1.72 29.88
C GLU A 287 23.71 -0.36 29.99
N ARG A 288 22.85 -0.21 30.99
CA ARG A 288 22.16 1.05 31.25
C ARG A 288 23.14 2.20 31.49
N LYS A 289 24.20 1.99 32.28
CA LYS A 289 25.22 3.01 32.55
C LYS A 289 25.93 3.50 31.28
N VAL A 290 26.15 2.61 30.31
CA VAL A 290 26.68 2.99 28.99
C VAL A 290 25.73 3.98 28.29
N PHE A 291 24.43 3.67 28.23
CA PHE A 291 23.43 4.54 27.59
C PHE A 291 23.15 5.84 28.36
N GLU A 292 23.44 5.89 29.66
CA GLU A 292 23.36 7.11 30.47
C GLU A 292 24.57 8.04 30.24
N THR A 293 25.62 7.59 29.55
CA THR A 293 26.81 8.40 29.30
C THR A 293 26.63 9.36 28.12
N LEU A 294 26.92 10.66 28.30
CA LEU A 294 26.79 11.68 27.25
C LEU A 294 27.65 11.39 26.01
N THR A 295 28.90 10.98 26.23
CA THR A 295 29.87 10.71 25.16
C THR A 295 29.40 9.57 24.25
N TYR A 296 28.61 8.63 24.76
CA TYR A 296 28.01 7.55 23.98
C TYR A 296 27.21 8.12 22.79
N TRP A 297 26.36 9.11 23.05
CA TRP A 297 25.46 9.70 22.06
C TRP A 297 26.12 10.77 21.18
N GLU A 298 27.04 11.58 21.73
CA GLU A 298 27.66 12.68 20.98
C GLU A 298 28.72 12.21 19.99
N THR A 299 29.48 11.17 20.36
CA THR A 299 30.66 10.71 19.61
C THR A 299 30.38 9.51 18.73
N MET A 300 29.10 9.17 18.53
CA MET A 300 28.74 7.95 17.81
C MET A 300 29.24 8.01 16.35
N PRO A 301 30.00 7.00 15.89
CA PRO A 301 30.43 6.93 14.51
C PRO A 301 29.22 6.76 13.58
N GLU A 302 29.30 7.37 12.41
CA GLU A 302 28.32 7.17 11.33
C GLU A 302 28.68 5.90 10.56
N THR A 303 27.68 5.12 10.18
CA THR A 303 27.87 3.97 9.29
C THR A 303 28.41 4.46 7.92
N PRO A 304 29.41 3.78 7.32
CA PRO A 304 29.99 4.24 6.06
C PRO A 304 28.95 4.56 4.98
N ASN A 305 29.09 5.72 4.36
CA ASN A 305 28.24 6.23 3.26
C ASN A 305 26.78 6.58 3.59
N ALA A 306 26.30 6.45 4.83
CA ALA A 306 24.90 6.70 5.17
C ALA A 306 24.42 8.11 4.76
N SER A 307 25.08 9.16 5.24
CA SER A 307 24.76 10.57 4.96
C SER A 307 24.80 10.89 3.46
N ARG A 308 25.84 10.39 2.78
CA ARG A 308 26.05 10.60 1.34
C ARG A 308 24.93 9.95 0.54
N ILE A 309 24.58 8.70 0.82
CA ILE A 309 23.54 7.96 0.07
C ILE A 309 22.16 8.54 0.34
N ILE A 310 21.85 8.88 1.60
CA ILE A 310 20.59 9.55 1.96
C ILE A 310 20.44 10.86 1.17
N LYS A 311 21.48 11.72 1.18
CA LYS A 311 21.43 13.03 0.55
C LYS A 311 21.46 12.96 -0.98
N GLU A 312 22.47 12.32 -1.55
CA GLU A 312 22.77 12.39 -2.98
C GLU A 312 21.90 11.42 -3.78
N PHE A 313 21.69 10.21 -3.26
CA PHE A 313 20.93 9.21 -3.98
C PHE A 313 19.44 9.24 -3.61
N LEU A 314 19.08 9.03 -2.34
CA LEU A 314 17.67 8.90 -1.97
C LEU A 314 16.89 10.21 -2.15
N ILE A 315 17.42 11.33 -1.67
CA ILE A 315 16.75 12.64 -1.79
C ILE A 315 16.95 13.24 -3.18
N ASN A 316 18.19 13.50 -3.60
CA ASN A 316 18.43 14.30 -4.80
C ASN A 316 18.16 13.53 -6.11
N THR A 317 18.52 12.24 -6.17
CA THR A 317 18.38 11.44 -7.41
C THR A 317 16.99 10.80 -7.48
N MET A 318 16.57 10.13 -6.41
CA MET A 318 15.33 9.36 -6.40
C MET A 318 14.12 10.19 -5.94
N GLY A 319 14.31 11.37 -5.34
CA GLY A 319 13.21 12.24 -4.92
C GLY A 319 12.48 11.80 -3.65
N TYR A 320 13.03 10.86 -2.87
CA TYR A 320 12.40 10.35 -1.65
C TYR A 320 12.35 11.39 -0.54
N LYS A 321 11.24 11.38 0.22
CA LYS A 321 11.18 12.02 1.53
C LYS A 321 11.75 11.09 2.58
N ILE A 322 12.59 11.62 3.47
CA ILE A 322 13.26 10.84 4.52
C ILE A 322 12.65 11.16 5.87
N PHE A 323 12.08 10.14 6.52
CA PHE A 323 11.57 10.20 7.89
C PHE A 323 12.45 9.37 8.80
N ILE A 324 13.04 10.00 9.81
CA ILE A 324 13.84 9.32 10.83
C ILE A 324 12.94 8.95 12.00
N PHE A 325 13.10 7.74 12.51
CA PHE A 325 12.43 7.21 13.69
C PHE A 325 13.48 6.87 14.73
N THR A 326 13.19 7.14 16.00
CA THR A 326 14.09 6.78 17.08
C THR A 326 13.37 6.82 18.44
N LYS A 327 13.76 5.91 19.33
CA LYS A 327 13.40 5.97 20.75
C LYS A 327 14.55 6.64 21.53
N ARG A 328 14.21 7.64 22.32
CA ARG A 328 15.17 8.42 23.13
C ARG A 328 14.58 8.70 24.52
N ASP A 329 14.38 7.63 25.29
CA ASP A 329 13.88 7.64 26.68
C ASP A 329 15.00 7.57 27.75
N TRP A 330 16.26 7.58 27.31
CA TRP A 330 17.43 7.57 28.18
C TRP A 330 17.62 8.88 28.95
N ARG A 331 17.95 8.77 30.24
CA ARG A 331 18.33 9.89 31.10
C ARG A 331 19.85 10.02 31.10
N VAL A 332 20.38 10.89 30.26
CA VAL A 332 21.81 11.13 30.19
C VAL A 332 22.29 11.78 31.50
N GLU A 333 23.28 11.19 32.15
CA GLU A 333 23.95 11.74 33.32
C GLU A 333 24.75 12.98 32.90
N SER A 334 24.44 14.10 33.54
CA SER A 334 25.15 15.35 33.33
C SER A 334 24.90 16.27 34.51
N ASP A 335 25.88 17.11 34.87
CA ASP A 335 25.74 18.13 35.92
C ASP A 335 24.62 19.15 35.64
N ASP A 336 24.18 19.26 34.38
CA ASP A 336 23.08 20.12 33.94
C ASP A 336 22.05 19.33 33.10
N HIS A 337 21.11 18.67 33.79
CA HIS A 337 20.03 17.91 33.15
C HIS A 337 19.17 18.72 32.17
N ARG A 338 19.15 20.06 32.24
CA ARG A 338 18.37 20.91 31.30
C ARG A 338 19.12 21.12 29.99
N LYS A 339 20.46 21.11 30.01
CA LYS A 339 21.30 21.20 28.80
C LYS A 339 21.31 19.91 27.99
N HIS A 340 21.31 18.75 28.63
CA HIS A 340 21.56 17.46 27.96
C HIS A 340 20.27 16.69 27.65
N ASN A 341 19.38 17.33 26.89
CA ASN A 341 18.21 16.65 26.34
C ASN A 341 18.66 15.72 25.19
N ILE A 342 18.46 14.42 25.36
CA ILE A 342 18.87 13.39 24.38
C ILE A 342 18.30 13.62 22.97
N GLN A 343 17.11 14.23 22.84
CA GLN A 343 16.54 14.57 21.54
C GLN A 343 17.32 15.72 20.87
N LYS A 344 17.80 16.70 21.66
CA LYS A 344 18.67 17.78 21.15
C LYS A 344 20.01 17.23 20.74
N ILE A 345 20.61 16.34 21.55
CA ILE A 345 21.87 15.65 21.24
C ILE A 345 21.73 14.87 19.93
N THR A 346 20.65 14.11 19.76
CA THR A 346 20.38 13.35 18.52
C THR A 346 20.27 14.27 17.30
N LYS A 347 19.56 15.40 17.41
CA LYS A 347 19.46 16.38 16.31
C LYS A 347 20.80 17.02 15.98
N LYS A 348 21.60 17.34 17.01
CA LYS A 348 22.96 17.87 16.84
C LYS A 348 23.83 16.85 16.10
N TRP A 349 23.83 15.60 16.53
CA TRP A 349 24.57 14.52 15.87
C TRP A 349 24.19 14.38 14.39
N LEU A 350 22.90 14.34 14.06
CA LEU A 350 22.43 14.30 12.66
C LEU A 350 22.94 15.50 11.83
N SER A 351 22.95 16.70 12.44
CA SER A 351 23.45 17.91 11.81
C SER A 351 24.97 17.85 11.58
N ASP A 352 25.73 17.43 12.59
CA ASP A 352 27.19 17.33 12.54
C ASP A 352 27.64 16.32 11.48
N LYS A 353 26.92 15.21 11.34
CA LYS A 353 27.13 14.19 10.30
C LYS A 353 26.52 14.57 8.94
N LYS A 354 25.93 15.76 8.80
CA LYS A 354 25.29 16.27 7.58
C LYS A 354 24.21 15.33 7.02
N ILE A 355 23.54 14.56 7.87
CA ILE A 355 22.45 13.66 7.50
C ILE A 355 21.19 14.48 7.26
N LYS A 356 20.73 14.51 6.01
CA LYS A 356 19.52 15.24 5.62
C LYS A 356 18.26 14.40 5.88
N TYR A 357 17.23 15.05 6.42
CA TYR A 357 15.92 14.45 6.62
C TYR A 357 14.81 15.48 6.48
N ASN A 358 13.59 15.02 6.16
CA ASN A 358 12.40 15.87 6.12
C ASN A 358 11.70 15.93 7.47
N ARG A 359 11.71 14.83 8.22
CA ARG A 359 11.08 14.77 9.55
C ARG A 359 11.80 13.77 10.45
N ILE A 360 11.85 14.07 11.74
CA ILE A 360 12.29 13.14 12.78
C ILE A 360 11.15 12.91 13.78
N TRP A 361 10.97 11.66 14.17
CA TRP A 361 9.96 11.22 15.12
C TRP A 361 10.63 10.58 16.33
N PHE A 362 10.50 11.25 17.47
CA PHE A 362 10.87 10.68 18.77
C PHE A 362 9.70 9.89 19.31
N GLU A 363 9.85 8.57 19.34
CA GLU A 363 8.78 7.63 19.62
C GLU A 363 8.37 7.70 21.10
N LYS A 364 7.08 7.50 21.35
CA LYS A 364 6.49 7.46 22.71
C LYS A 364 5.51 6.29 22.83
N GLY A 365 5.54 5.60 23.96
CA GLY A 365 4.60 4.52 24.30
C GLY A 365 5.21 3.11 24.20
N ASN A 366 4.39 2.10 24.48
CA ASN A 366 4.78 0.69 24.47
C ASN A 366 4.74 0.10 23.05
N TYR A 367 5.78 -0.64 22.66
CA TYR A 367 5.95 -1.28 21.33
C TYR A 367 5.18 -2.60 21.18
N ASP A 368 4.75 -3.17 22.31
CA ASP A 368 4.05 -4.46 22.35
C ASP A 368 2.54 -4.33 22.29
N SER A 369 2.02 -3.10 22.37
CA SER A 369 0.61 -2.87 22.14
C SER A 369 0.26 -3.28 20.70
N PRO A 370 -0.71 -4.19 20.50
CA PRO A 370 -1.17 -4.56 19.17
C PRO A 370 -1.62 -3.31 18.42
N ILE A 371 -1.52 -3.34 17.09
CA ILE A 371 -2.04 -2.29 16.18
C ILE A 371 -3.57 -2.29 16.31
N SER A 372 -4.09 -1.76 17.42
CA SER A 372 -5.51 -1.69 17.74
C SER A 372 -6.04 -0.29 17.48
N ALA A 373 -7.36 -0.19 17.28
CA ALA A 373 -8.05 0.98 16.73
C ALA A 373 -7.84 2.31 17.50
N ASN A 374 -7.33 2.28 18.73
CA ASN A 374 -6.96 3.46 19.51
C ASN A 374 -5.54 3.98 19.18
N LEU A 375 -5.21 4.08 17.87
CA LEU A 375 -3.89 4.49 17.37
C LEU A 375 -3.49 5.93 17.73
N ALA A 376 -4.43 6.77 18.21
CA ALA A 376 -4.13 8.14 18.60
C ALA A 376 -3.23 8.25 19.85
N LEU A 377 -3.18 7.21 20.69
CA LEU A 377 -2.42 7.21 21.95
C LEU A 377 -0.96 6.75 21.78
N TYR A 378 -0.60 6.14 20.65
CA TYR A 378 0.72 5.53 20.45
C TYR A 378 1.46 6.18 19.29
N TYR A 379 2.49 6.96 19.62
CA TYR A 379 3.29 7.70 18.66
C TYR A 379 4.55 6.91 18.29
N ASN A 380 4.38 5.76 17.62
CA ASN A 380 5.47 4.84 17.24
C ASN A 380 5.62 4.69 15.71
N ARG A 381 6.74 4.10 15.28
CA ARG A 381 7.10 3.91 13.88
C ARG A 381 6.07 3.09 13.11
N PHE A 382 5.43 2.09 13.72
CA PHE A 382 4.44 1.24 13.04
C PHE A 382 3.19 2.05 12.67
N TYR A 383 2.63 2.79 13.64
CA TYR A 383 1.48 3.64 13.40
C TYR A 383 1.79 4.71 12.35
N ILE A 384 2.90 5.42 12.53
CA ILE A 384 3.27 6.51 11.64
C ILE A 384 3.54 5.96 10.23
N SER A 385 4.21 4.81 10.10
CA SER A 385 4.46 4.16 8.82
C SER A 385 3.17 3.78 8.11
N ALA A 386 2.23 3.14 8.81
CA ALA A 386 0.92 2.80 8.25
C ALA A 386 0.12 4.03 7.83
N ARG A 387 -0.01 5.03 8.72
CA ARG A 387 -0.77 6.27 8.45
C ARG A 387 -0.15 7.11 7.33
N ARG A 388 1.18 7.13 7.22
CA ARG A 388 1.91 7.87 6.19
C ARG A 388 2.14 7.04 4.93
N LYS A 389 1.83 5.75 4.96
CA LYS A 389 2.05 4.77 3.89
C LYS A 389 3.52 4.79 3.43
N ILE A 390 4.46 4.59 4.36
CA ILE A 390 5.89 4.59 4.05
C ILE A 390 6.21 3.43 3.09
N GLU A 391 6.95 3.71 2.02
CA GLU A 391 7.26 2.69 1.00
C GLU A 391 8.37 1.77 1.44
N PHE A 392 9.54 2.33 1.74
CA PHE A 392 10.68 1.58 2.24
C PHE A 392 10.92 1.93 3.71
N PHE A 393 11.26 0.94 4.51
CA PHE A 393 11.77 1.18 5.86
C PHE A 393 13.13 0.52 6.02
N ILE A 394 14.10 1.21 6.62
CA ILE A 394 15.43 0.67 6.92
C ILE A 394 15.53 0.48 8.44
N GLU A 395 15.79 -0.74 8.85
CA GLU A 395 15.70 -1.23 10.23
C GLU A 395 16.85 -2.22 10.49
N ASP A 396 17.26 -2.41 11.74
CA ASP A 396 18.27 -3.39 12.17
C ASP A 396 17.65 -4.48 13.06
N GLU A 397 16.60 -4.16 13.83
CA GLU A 397 15.97 -5.09 14.77
C GLU A 397 14.98 -6.06 14.08
N PRO A 398 15.14 -7.40 14.25
CA PRO A 398 14.31 -8.41 13.59
C PRO A 398 12.80 -8.29 13.83
N ILE A 399 12.40 -8.09 15.09
CA ILE A 399 10.98 -8.10 15.48
C ILE A 399 10.28 -6.87 14.92
N LYS A 400 10.91 -5.69 15.04
CA LYS A 400 10.41 -4.45 14.42
C LYS A 400 10.33 -4.56 12.91
N ALA A 401 11.34 -5.13 12.25
CA ALA A 401 11.33 -5.31 10.80
C ALA A 401 10.14 -6.17 10.34
N CYS A 402 9.86 -7.29 11.03
CA CYS A 402 8.70 -8.13 10.77
C CYS A 402 7.35 -7.40 11.00
N LYS A 403 7.26 -6.55 12.03
CA LYS A 403 6.06 -5.72 12.27
C LYS A 403 5.89 -4.65 11.17
N LEU A 404 6.98 -3.99 10.75
CA LEU A 404 6.99 -2.99 9.67
C LEU A 404 6.64 -3.59 8.31
N ALA A 405 7.04 -4.83 8.04
CA ALA A 405 6.74 -5.55 6.82
C ALA A 405 5.22 -5.68 6.54
N LYS A 406 4.39 -5.58 7.58
CA LYS A 406 2.92 -5.60 7.46
C LYS A 406 2.34 -4.26 6.97
N VAL A 407 3.08 -3.17 7.11
CA VAL A 407 2.59 -1.80 6.89
C VAL A 407 3.45 -0.96 5.93
N CYS A 408 4.59 -1.48 5.48
CA CYS A 408 5.48 -0.90 4.47
C CYS A 408 5.54 -1.81 3.23
N ARG A 409 5.98 -1.27 2.08
CA ARG A 409 6.14 -2.07 0.86
C ARG A 409 7.26 -3.08 1.03
N TYR A 410 8.42 -2.57 1.45
CA TYR A 410 9.62 -3.35 1.71
C TYR A 410 10.30 -2.83 2.98
N VAL A 411 10.92 -3.75 3.71
CA VAL A 411 11.81 -3.41 4.82
C VAL A 411 13.21 -3.88 4.45
N LEU A 412 14.17 -2.98 4.50
CA LEU A 412 15.58 -3.27 4.28
C LEU A 412 16.23 -3.46 5.65
N LEU A 413 16.58 -4.71 5.96
CA LEU A 413 17.15 -5.09 7.24
C LEU A 413 18.68 -5.05 7.16
N ILE A 414 19.33 -4.11 7.86
CA ILE A 414 20.80 -4.06 7.92
C ILE A 414 21.32 -5.34 8.58
N ASP A 415 22.29 -6.03 7.97
CA ASP A 415 22.85 -7.29 8.45
C ASP A 415 23.71 -7.06 9.70
N HIS A 416 23.21 -7.53 10.84
CA HIS A 416 23.96 -7.59 12.10
C HIS A 416 24.02 -9.04 12.60
N ARG A 417 24.94 -9.34 13.51
CA ARG A 417 25.11 -10.71 14.05
C ARG A 417 23.83 -11.21 14.74
N TYR A 418 23.24 -10.36 15.57
CA TYR A 418 22.04 -10.66 16.35
C TYR A 418 20.76 -10.87 15.51
N ASN A 419 20.78 -10.51 14.21
CA ASN A 419 19.62 -10.65 13.33
C ASN A 419 19.77 -11.73 12.23
N ARG A 420 20.81 -12.58 12.27
CA ARG A 420 21.01 -13.61 11.24
C ARG A 420 20.17 -14.87 11.41
N SER A 421 19.73 -15.18 12.63
CA SER A 421 19.03 -16.44 12.96
C SER A 421 17.52 -16.41 12.73
N TYR A 422 16.94 -15.26 12.38
CA TYR A 422 15.49 -15.10 12.25
C TYR A 422 14.99 -15.45 10.85
N ARG A 423 13.78 -16.00 10.79
CA ARG A 423 13.02 -16.16 9.56
C ARG A 423 12.19 -14.92 9.29
N TYR A 424 12.29 -14.38 8.08
CA TYR A 424 11.66 -13.12 7.72
C TYR A 424 10.53 -13.28 6.69
N PRO A 425 9.53 -12.37 6.70
CA PRO A 425 8.59 -12.21 5.58
C PRO A 425 9.32 -11.93 4.26
N CYS A 426 8.71 -12.30 3.14
CA CYS A 426 9.32 -12.18 1.81
C CYS A 426 9.65 -10.74 1.38
N ASN A 427 8.99 -9.73 1.98
CA ASN A 427 9.25 -8.32 1.71
C ASN A 427 10.21 -7.67 2.73
N VAL A 428 10.87 -8.46 3.59
CA VAL A 428 12.05 -8.05 4.35
C VAL A 428 13.30 -8.51 3.60
N ILE A 429 14.11 -7.57 3.15
CA ILE A 429 15.30 -7.83 2.36
C ILE A 429 16.51 -7.48 3.21
N ARG A 430 17.36 -8.48 3.48
CA ARG A 430 18.60 -8.25 4.22
C ARG A 430 19.61 -7.55 3.32
N VAL A 431 20.30 -6.56 3.86
CA VAL A 431 21.31 -5.75 3.16
C VAL A 431 22.51 -5.57 4.07
N LYS A 432 23.72 -5.68 3.53
CA LYS A 432 24.98 -5.62 4.30
C LYS A 432 25.32 -4.21 4.75
N ASP A 433 25.06 -3.24 3.88
CA ASP A 433 25.44 -1.84 4.09
C ASP A 433 24.57 -0.89 3.25
N TRP A 434 24.90 0.40 3.33
CA TRP A 434 24.18 1.45 2.62
C TRP A 434 24.37 1.42 1.08
N GLU A 435 25.46 0.87 0.55
CA GLU A 435 25.60 0.71 -0.90
C GLU A 435 24.66 -0.39 -1.41
N GLU A 436 24.47 -1.46 -0.64
CA GLU A 436 23.47 -2.48 -0.96
C GLU A 436 22.04 -1.94 -0.83
N VAL A 437 21.74 -1.11 0.18
CA VAL A 437 20.47 -0.36 0.27
C VAL A 437 20.19 0.41 -1.03
N LYS A 438 21.18 1.18 -1.51
CA LYS A 438 21.07 1.95 -2.75
C LYS A 438 20.82 1.05 -3.97
N LYS A 439 21.52 -0.09 -4.06
CA LYS A 439 21.34 -1.07 -5.14
C LYS A 439 19.91 -1.65 -5.13
N VAL A 440 19.44 -2.09 -3.97
CA VAL A 440 18.11 -2.71 -3.81
C VAL A 440 16.99 -1.70 -4.11
N ILE A 441 17.07 -0.48 -3.57
CA ILE A 441 16.07 0.56 -3.84
C ILE A 441 16.01 0.88 -5.34
N ARG A 442 17.16 0.97 -6.03
CA ARG A 442 17.19 1.20 -7.48
C ARG A 442 16.50 0.09 -8.28
N GLN A 443 16.54 -1.15 -7.80
CA GLN A 443 15.93 -2.29 -8.47
C GLN A 443 14.41 -2.38 -8.23
N LEU A 444 13.94 -1.91 -7.06
CA LEU A 444 12.55 -2.05 -6.63
C LEU A 444 11.67 -0.82 -6.93
N ALA A 445 12.28 0.35 -7.07
CA ALA A 445 11.65 1.59 -7.52
C ALA A 445 11.44 1.56 -9.05
#